data_AF-A0ABD5ZV98-F1
#
_entry.id   AF-A0ABD5ZV98-F1
#
_cell.length_a   1.000
_cell.length_b   1.000
_cell.length_c   1.000
_cell.angle_alpha   90.00
_cell.angle_beta   90.00
_cell.angle_gamma   90.00
#
_symmetry.space_group_name_H-M   'P 1'
#
loop_
_entity.id
_entity.type
_entity.pdbx_description
1 polymer ?
#
loop_
_entity_poly.entity_id
_entity_poly.type
_entity_poly.pdbx_seq_one_letter_code
_entity_poly.pdbx_strand_id
1 'polypeptide(L)'
;MMPWGHLAIGYLVYTVVTRVRGHRAPDGAPTLVLAVATQLPDLVDKPLNWWFDVFDGRGIGHSLLTVTAVCVLVAFVAHRYDRRELAGAFSLGLYSHLLADTWRSLLAGEFGQAAFLLWPLFPTPTYPKDSLFDHVDAWLAHLQTLQSSPATLLTGGFGIQLVLVVVLFGIWALDGFPGVKTLWRLVSRRRQRTVRAPER
;
A
#
# COMPACT_ATOMS: atom_id res chain seq x y z
N MET A 1 6.74 5.60 2.71
CA MET A 1 6.67 6.51 1.52
C MET A 1 5.33 7.25 1.56
N MET A 2 4.97 8.06 0.55
CA MET A 2 3.60 8.58 0.44
C MET A 2 2.63 7.45 0.03
N PRO A 3 1.34 7.54 0.37
CA PRO A 3 0.35 6.50 0.04
C PRO A 3 0.33 6.09 -1.44
N TRP A 4 0.46 7.06 -2.35
CA TRP A 4 0.51 6.81 -3.79
C TRP A 4 1.80 6.14 -4.25
N GLY A 5 2.92 6.32 -3.53
CA GLY A 5 4.17 5.65 -3.82
C GLY A 5 4.04 4.14 -3.61
N HIS A 6 3.41 3.74 -2.50
CA HIS A 6 3.11 2.33 -2.22
C HIS A 6 2.16 1.74 -3.25
N LEU A 7 1.10 2.47 -3.60
CA LEU A 7 0.15 2.06 -4.64
C LEU A 7 0.85 1.89 -5.99
N ALA A 8 1.72 2.84 -6.38
CA ALA A 8 2.44 2.81 -7.63
C ALA A 8 3.37 1.59 -7.73
N ILE A 9 4.21 1.37 -6.71
CA ILE A 9 5.11 0.20 -6.70
C ILE A 9 4.31 -1.09 -6.74
N GLY A 10 3.30 -1.23 -5.87
CA GLY A 10 2.47 -2.43 -5.80
C GLY A 10 1.78 -2.74 -7.13
N TYR A 11 1.15 -1.72 -7.75
CA TYR A 11 0.46 -1.88 -9.02
C TYR A 11 1.41 -2.22 -10.17
N LEU A 12 2.55 -1.53 -10.28
CA LEU A 12 3.51 -1.79 -11.36
C LEU A 12 4.09 -3.20 -11.27
N VAL A 13 4.46 -3.66 -10.06
CA VAL A 13 4.91 -5.04 -9.85
C VAL A 13 3.78 -6.02 -10.17
N TYR A 14 2.54 -5.71 -9.77
CA TYR A 14 1.39 -6.55 -10.08
C TYR A 14 1.16 -6.70 -11.58
N THR A 15 1.19 -5.60 -12.35
CA THR A 15 1.05 -5.63 -13.81
C THR A 15 2.13 -6.49 -14.46
N VAL A 16 3.39 -6.41 -14.01
CA VAL A 16 4.46 -7.28 -14.50
C VAL A 16 4.16 -8.75 -14.18
N VAL A 17 3.81 -9.05 -12.93
CA VAL A 17 3.51 -10.43 -12.49
C VAL A 17 2.34 -11.03 -13.27
N THR A 18 1.24 -10.29 -13.48
CA THR A 18 0.07 -10.79 -14.22
C THR A 18 0.38 -11.05 -15.68
N ARG A 19 1.21 -10.20 -16.30
CA ARG A 19 1.62 -10.35 -17.70
C ARG A 19 2.58 -11.52 -17.88
N VAL A 20 3.59 -11.65 -17.02
CA VAL A 20 4.56 -12.75 -17.09
C VAL A 20 3.93 -14.12 -16.80
N ARG A 21 3.06 -14.20 -15.80
CA ARG A 21 2.46 -15.50 -15.40
C ARG A 21 1.22 -15.88 -16.20
N GLY A 22 0.42 -14.88 -16.60
CA GLY A 22 -0.91 -15.10 -17.16
C GLY A 22 -1.10 -14.55 -18.56
N HIS A 23 -0.10 -13.89 -19.16
CA HIS A 23 -0.18 -13.23 -20.48
C HIS A 23 -1.40 -12.32 -20.63
N ARG A 24 -1.82 -11.70 -19.53
CA ARG A 24 -3.04 -10.90 -19.43
C ARG A 24 -2.83 -9.63 -18.62
N ALA A 25 -3.68 -8.64 -18.88
CA ALA A 25 -3.75 -7.44 -18.06
C ALA A 25 -4.31 -7.74 -16.66
N PRO A 26 -4.05 -6.89 -15.66
CA PRO A 26 -4.63 -7.00 -14.33
C PRO A 26 -6.17 -7.03 -14.34
N ASP A 27 -6.78 -7.92 -13.55
CA ASP A 27 -8.24 -7.95 -13.39
C ASP A 27 -8.74 -7.00 -12.30
N GLY A 28 -9.98 -6.54 -12.44
CA GLY A 28 -10.51 -5.49 -11.59
C GLY A 28 -10.66 -5.85 -10.10
N ALA A 29 -11.15 -7.04 -9.76
CA ALA A 29 -11.31 -7.40 -8.35
C ALA A 29 -9.96 -7.59 -7.62
N PRO A 30 -8.99 -8.36 -8.16
CA PRO A 30 -7.63 -8.39 -7.62
C PRO A 30 -6.96 -7.01 -7.53
N THR A 31 -7.12 -6.15 -8.54
CA THR A 31 -6.56 -4.78 -8.50
C THR A 31 -7.09 -3.95 -7.34
N LEU A 32 -8.39 -4.04 -7.03
CA LEU A 32 -8.95 -3.36 -5.85
C LEU A 32 -8.39 -3.92 -4.54
N VAL A 33 -8.23 -5.24 -4.46
CA VAL A 33 -7.64 -5.89 -3.28
C VAL A 33 -6.18 -5.47 -3.10
N LEU A 34 -5.39 -5.44 -4.17
CA LEU A 34 -4.03 -4.94 -4.17
C LEU A 34 -3.98 -3.49 -3.69
N ALA A 35 -4.82 -2.62 -4.26
CA ALA A 35 -4.84 -1.21 -3.90
C ALA A 35 -5.09 -1.02 -2.39
N VAL A 36 -6.05 -1.75 -1.82
CA VAL A 36 -6.27 -1.74 -0.36
C VAL A 36 -5.07 -2.29 0.39
N ALA A 37 -4.56 -3.46 -0.03
CA ALA A 37 -3.43 -4.11 0.64
C ALA A 37 -2.17 -3.26 0.68
N THR A 38 -1.88 -2.48 -0.36
CA THR A 38 -0.76 -1.52 -0.37
C THR A 38 -0.89 -0.40 0.66
N GLN A 39 -2.05 -0.21 1.29
CA GLN A 39 -2.28 0.83 2.30
C GLN A 39 -2.47 0.23 3.71
N LEU A 40 -2.76 -1.07 3.82
CA LEU A 40 -3.11 -1.70 5.09
C LEU A 40 -2.06 -1.54 6.20
N PRO A 41 -0.73 -1.70 5.96
CA PRO A 41 0.27 -1.52 7.02
C PRO A 41 0.18 -0.15 7.67
N ASP A 42 0.13 0.90 6.84
CA ASP A 42 -0.03 2.28 7.26
C ASP A 42 -1.36 2.54 7.96
N LEU A 43 -2.46 1.98 7.43
CA LEU A 43 -3.80 2.11 8.02
C LEU A 43 -3.94 1.39 9.38
N VAL A 44 -3.00 0.51 9.72
CA VAL A 44 -2.95 -0.16 11.03
C VAL A 44 -2.02 0.61 11.96
N ASP A 45 -0.76 0.81 11.57
CA ASP A 45 0.26 1.31 12.48
C ASP A 45 0.15 2.82 12.73
N LYS A 46 -0.23 3.62 11.72
CA LYS A 46 -0.34 5.07 11.90
C LYS A 46 -1.44 5.45 12.89
N PRO A 47 -2.67 4.87 12.80
CA PRO A 47 -3.68 5.09 13.83
C PRO A 47 -3.23 4.67 15.24
N LEU A 48 -2.54 3.54 15.35
CA LEU A 48 -2.03 3.04 16.63
C LEU A 48 -1.00 4.00 17.25
N ASN A 49 -0.12 4.57 16.44
CA ASN A 49 0.81 5.59 16.88
C ASN A 49 0.08 6.90 17.26
N TRP A 50 -0.71 7.47 16.35
CA TRP A 50 -1.28 8.82 16.53
C TRP A 50 -2.32 8.93 17.66
N TRP A 51 -3.14 7.90 17.87
CA TRP A 51 -4.23 7.95 18.87
C TRP A 51 -3.92 7.21 20.16
N PHE A 52 -3.08 6.17 20.09
CA PHE A 52 -2.84 5.28 21.22
C PHE A 52 -1.39 5.29 21.71
N ASP A 53 -0.49 6.00 21.02
CA ASP A 53 0.94 6.08 21.35
C ASP A 53 1.61 4.68 21.39
N VAL A 54 1.12 3.80 20.50
CA VAL A 54 1.55 2.40 20.37
C VAL A 54 2.52 2.26 19.19
N PHE A 55 3.81 2.05 19.50
CA PHE A 55 4.96 2.04 18.58
C PHE A 55 5.18 3.39 17.87
N ASP A 56 6.43 3.70 17.51
CA ASP A 56 6.77 4.96 16.84
C ASP A 56 6.42 4.95 15.33
N GLY A 57 5.23 4.47 14.97
CA GLY A 57 4.65 4.55 13.61
C GLY A 57 4.85 3.33 12.70
N ARG A 58 5.72 2.38 13.05
CA ARG A 58 5.87 1.09 12.35
C ARG A 58 6.02 -0.04 13.36
N GLY A 59 5.08 -0.98 13.34
CA GLY A 59 5.01 -2.08 14.29
C GLY A 59 4.32 -3.29 13.69
N ILE A 60 3.11 -3.60 14.17
CA ILE A 60 2.40 -4.83 13.81
C ILE A 60 2.06 -4.92 12.31
N GLY A 61 1.65 -3.81 11.70
CA GLY A 61 1.30 -3.72 10.28
C GLY A 61 2.50 -3.84 9.35
N HIS A 62 3.68 -3.37 9.81
CA HIS A 62 4.94 -3.42 9.06
C HIS A 62 5.82 -4.63 9.41
N SER A 63 5.41 -5.46 10.36
CA SER A 63 6.10 -6.71 10.71
C SER A 63 5.99 -7.72 9.58
N LEU A 64 7.13 -8.22 9.11
CA LEU A 64 7.19 -9.30 8.13
C LEU A 64 6.55 -10.58 8.70
N LEU A 65 6.78 -10.87 9.98
CA LEU A 65 6.22 -12.05 10.65
C LEU A 65 4.69 -11.99 10.68
N THR A 66 4.12 -10.86 11.09
CA THR A 66 2.67 -10.66 11.11
C THR A 66 2.09 -10.68 9.69
N VAL A 67 2.69 -9.93 8.77
CA VAL A 67 2.26 -9.88 7.36
C VAL A 67 2.26 -11.27 6.74
N THR A 68 3.33 -12.05 6.94
CA THR A 68 3.41 -13.42 6.42
C THR A 68 2.34 -14.32 7.04
N ALA A 69 2.12 -14.26 8.35
CA ALA A 69 1.06 -15.04 9.00
C ALA A 69 -0.33 -14.70 8.44
N VAL A 70 -0.63 -13.41 8.26
CA VAL A 70 -1.90 -12.95 7.66
C VAL A 70 -2.01 -13.41 6.20
N CYS A 71 -0.94 -13.30 5.41
CA CYS A 71 -0.93 -13.78 4.02
C CYS A 71 -1.21 -15.28 3.93
N VAL A 72 -0.60 -16.09 4.81
CA VAL A 72 -0.83 -17.53 4.87
C VAL A 72 -2.30 -17.83 5.21
N LEU A 73 -2.86 -17.15 6.22
CA LEU A 73 -4.27 -17.32 6.59
C LEU A 73 -5.20 -16.94 5.42
N VAL A 74 -4.98 -15.80 4.79
CA VAL A 74 -5.76 -15.34 3.63
C VAL A 74 -5.62 -16.31 2.46
N ALA A 75 -4.42 -16.82 2.19
CA ALA A 75 -4.19 -17.81 1.14
C ALA A 75 -4.93 -19.13 1.43
N PHE A 76 -4.91 -19.60 2.67
CA PHE A 76 -5.65 -20.80 3.09
C PHE A 76 -7.16 -20.64 2.90
N VAL A 77 -7.73 -19.51 3.37
CA VAL A 77 -9.15 -19.21 3.19
C VAL A 77 -9.50 -19.08 1.71
N ALA A 78 -8.72 -18.31 0.95
CA ALA A 78 -8.95 -18.09 -0.48
C ALA A 78 -8.86 -19.37 -1.30
N HIS A 79 -8.01 -20.32 -0.91
CA HIS A 79 -7.94 -21.65 -1.53
C HIS A 79 -9.28 -22.39 -1.40
N ARG A 80 -9.93 -22.29 -0.23
CA ARG A 80 -11.20 -22.97 0.06
C ARG A 80 -12.39 -22.41 -0.73
N TYR A 81 -12.29 -21.19 -1.24
CA TYR A 81 -13.36 -20.49 -1.98
C TYR A 81 -13.00 -20.21 -3.46
N ASP A 82 -11.93 -20.82 -3.98
CA ASP A 82 -11.43 -20.60 -5.34
C ASP A 82 -11.15 -19.12 -5.67
N ARG A 83 -10.54 -18.40 -4.72
CA ARG A 83 -10.19 -16.97 -4.80
C ARG A 83 -8.70 -16.72 -4.74
N ARG A 84 -7.87 -17.66 -5.22
CA ARG A 84 -6.40 -17.60 -5.09
C ARG A 84 -5.79 -16.33 -5.68
N GLU A 85 -6.36 -15.81 -6.76
CA GLU A 85 -5.90 -14.55 -7.38
C GLU A 85 -6.06 -13.34 -6.43
N LEU A 86 -7.14 -13.29 -5.65
CA LEU A 86 -7.34 -12.22 -4.66
C LEU A 86 -6.30 -12.31 -3.54
N ALA A 87 -5.99 -13.52 -3.07
CA ALA A 87 -4.95 -13.73 -2.06
C ALA A 87 -3.55 -13.38 -2.59
N GLY A 88 -3.26 -13.69 -3.86
CA GLY A 88 -2.02 -13.30 -4.52
C GLY A 88 -1.86 -11.78 -4.60
N ALA A 89 -2.90 -11.08 -5.05
CA ALA A 89 -2.92 -9.63 -5.10
C ALA A 89 -2.80 -8.99 -3.70
N PHE A 90 -3.50 -9.53 -2.71
CA PHE A 90 -3.40 -9.10 -1.32
C PHE A 90 -1.97 -9.23 -0.78
N SER A 91 -1.36 -10.41 -0.94
CA SER A 91 -0.01 -10.70 -0.45
C SER A 91 1.02 -9.81 -1.13
N LEU A 92 0.91 -9.64 -2.46
CA LEU A 92 1.79 -8.77 -3.22
C LEU A 92 1.70 -7.31 -2.74
N GLY A 93 0.49 -6.83 -2.46
CA GLY A 93 0.27 -5.49 -1.93
C GLY A 93 1.01 -5.27 -0.61
N LEU A 94 0.85 -6.19 0.35
CA LEU A 94 1.54 -6.11 1.65
C LEU A 94 3.06 -6.19 1.50
N TYR A 95 3.59 -7.17 0.76
CA TYR A 95 5.04 -7.30 0.60
C TYR A 95 5.65 -6.15 -0.19
N SER A 96 4.96 -5.62 -1.20
CA SER A 96 5.43 -4.45 -1.93
C SER A 96 5.49 -3.20 -1.05
N HIS A 97 4.56 -3.06 -0.10
CA HIS A 97 4.59 -1.99 0.88
C HIS A 97 5.81 -2.09 1.79
N LEU A 98 6.04 -3.27 2.40
CA LEU A 98 7.20 -3.52 3.26
C LEU A 98 8.52 -3.28 2.51
N LEU A 99 8.62 -3.76 1.27
CA LEU A 99 9.82 -3.57 0.44
C LEU A 99 10.06 -2.09 0.15
N ALA A 100 9.01 -1.35 -0.26
CA ALA A 100 9.09 0.08 -0.56
C ALA A 100 9.60 0.90 0.63
N ASP A 101 9.28 0.47 1.85
CA ASP A 101 9.69 1.15 3.07
C ASP A 101 11.05 0.75 3.63
N THR A 102 11.64 -0.35 3.14
CA THR A 102 12.88 -0.92 3.71
C THR A 102 14.05 -0.96 2.75
N TRP A 103 13.82 -0.98 1.44
CA TRP A 103 14.87 -1.27 0.46
C TRP A 103 16.10 -0.35 0.59
N ARG A 104 15.91 0.95 0.87
CA ARG A 104 17.03 1.90 1.04
C ARG A 104 17.88 1.55 2.25
N SER A 105 17.27 1.32 3.40
CA SER A 105 17.98 0.96 4.63
C SER A 105 18.70 -0.39 4.49
N LEU A 106 18.07 -1.36 3.81
CA LEU A 106 18.70 -2.66 3.55
C LEU A 106 19.93 -2.53 2.64
N LEU A 107 19.84 -1.73 1.56
CA LEU A 107 20.98 -1.48 0.67
C LEU A 107 22.10 -0.68 1.35
N ALA A 108 21.75 0.23 2.26
CA ALA A 108 22.70 1.01 3.03
C ALA A 108 23.34 0.22 4.20
N GLY A 109 22.87 -0.99 4.50
CA GLY A 109 23.31 -1.77 5.66
C GLY A 109 22.79 -1.25 7.00
N GLU A 110 21.80 -0.35 6.98
CA GLU A 110 21.17 0.24 8.16
C GLU A 110 20.09 -0.68 8.74
N PHE A 111 20.46 -1.91 9.11
CA PHE A 111 19.51 -2.93 9.57
C PHE A 111 18.69 -2.50 10.80
N GLY A 112 19.26 -1.62 11.64
CA GLY A 112 18.53 -1.02 12.76
C GLY A 112 17.26 -0.29 12.31
N GLN A 113 17.29 0.41 11.17
CA GLN A 113 16.13 1.11 10.60
C GLN A 113 15.08 0.17 10.00
N ALA A 114 15.46 -1.09 9.72
CA ALA A 114 14.57 -2.13 9.23
C ALA A 114 14.12 -3.12 10.33
N ALA A 115 14.50 -2.89 11.60
CA ALA A 115 14.22 -3.80 12.71
C ALA A 115 12.72 -4.07 12.93
N PHE A 116 11.86 -3.11 12.54
CA PHE A 116 10.40 -3.27 12.58
C PHE A 116 9.90 -4.49 11.80
N LEU A 117 10.63 -4.96 10.77
CA LEU A 117 10.28 -6.17 10.01
C LEU A 117 10.25 -7.41 10.92
N LEU A 118 11.04 -7.42 12.00
CA LEU A 118 11.16 -8.56 12.90
C LEU A 118 10.33 -8.42 14.17
N TRP A 119 9.50 -7.38 14.29
CA TRP A 119 8.57 -7.26 15.40
C TRP A 119 7.67 -8.52 15.48
N PRO A 120 7.38 -9.09 16.68
CA PRO A 120 7.73 -8.60 18.01
C PRO A 120 9.06 -9.12 18.57
N LEU A 121 9.89 -9.80 17.77
CA LEU A 121 11.16 -10.36 18.24
C LEU A 121 12.20 -9.28 18.54
N PHE A 122 12.14 -8.15 17.84
CA PHE A 122 12.97 -6.98 18.07
C PHE A 122 12.11 -5.72 18.26
N PRO A 123 12.56 -4.76 19.09
CA PRO A 123 11.90 -3.48 19.22
C PRO A 123 11.96 -2.70 17.90
N THR A 124 10.93 -1.90 17.67
CA THR A 124 10.84 -1.01 16.50
C THR A 124 11.78 0.18 16.68
N PRO A 125 12.33 0.76 15.59
CA PRO A 125 13.12 1.96 15.68
C PRO A 125 12.30 3.11 16.28
N THR A 126 12.93 3.92 17.12
CA THR A 126 12.30 5.12 17.67
C THR A 126 12.34 6.23 16.62
N TYR A 127 11.17 6.60 16.12
CA TYR A 127 10.99 7.81 15.33
C TYR A 127 10.48 8.93 16.25
N PRO A 128 10.71 10.21 15.92
CA PRO A 128 10.04 11.30 16.62
C PRO A 128 8.53 11.03 16.67
N LYS A 129 7.92 11.19 17.84
CA LYS A 129 6.48 11.02 18.01
C LYS A 129 5.77 12.17 17.31
N ASP A 130 5.54 11.98 16.02
CA ASP A 130 4.87 12.97 15.19
C ASP A 130 3.36 12.84 15.41
N SER A 131 2.76 13.90 15.95
CA SER A 131 1.31 14.04 16.04
C SER A 131 0.68 14.11 14.64
N LEU A 132 -0.66 14.06 14.57
CA LEU A 132 -1.37 14.29 13.31
C LEU A 132 -1.01 15.66 12.70
N PHE A 133 -0.78 16.68 13.52
CA PHE A 133 -0.42 18.01 13.05
C PHE A 133 1.00 18.06 12.48
N ASP A 134 1.96 17.37 13.11
CA ASP A 134 3.34 17.27 12.60
C ASP A 134 3.37 16.59 11.22
N HIS A 135 2.52 15.58 11.04
CA HIS A 135 2.34 14.98 9.72
C HIS A 135 1.76 15.98 8.72
N VAL A 136 0.71 16.74 9.07
CA VAL A 136 0.15 17.77 8.18
C VAL A 136 1.21 18.79 7.77
N ASP A 137 2.08 19.22 8.69
CA ASP A 137 3.17 20.14 8.39
C ASP A 137 4.22 19.51 7.46
N ALA A 138 4.56 18.23 7.68
CA ALA A 138 5.41 17.48 6.76
C ALA A 138 4.78 17.40 5.36
N TRP A 139 3.48 17.15 5.26
CA TRP A 139 2.74 17.15 3.99
C TRP A 139 2.82 18.52 3.28
N LEU A 140 2.66 19.62 4.02
CA LEU A 140 2.80 20.97 3.48
C LEU A 140 4.23 21.25 2.99
N ALA A 141 5.24 20.82 3.74
CA ALA A 141 6.64 20.94 3.34
C ALA A 141 6.92 20.20 2.02
N HIS A 142 6.36 19.00 1.84
CA HIS A 142 6.45 18.27 0.57
C HIS A 142 5.82 19.05 -0.59
N LEU A 143 4.69 19.73 -0.39
CA LEU A 143 4.06 20.55 -1.43
C LEU A 143 4.92 21.77 -1.80
N GLN A 144 5.61 22.36 -0.85
CA GLN A 144 6.55 23.46 -1.14
C GLN A 144 7.70 23.01 -2.04
N THR A 145 8.11 21.73 -1.98
CA THR A 145 9.14 21.21 -2.90
C THR A 145 8.74 21.29 -4.37
N LEU A 146 7.44 21.36 -4.69
CA LEU A 146 6.95 21.54 -6.07
C LEU A 146 7.40 22.87 -6.70
N GLN A 147 7.79 23.86 -5.88
CA GLN A 147 8.34 25.13 -6.33
C GLN A 147 9.84 25.06 -6.65
N SER A 148 10.49 23.92 -6.36
CA SER A 148 11.91 23.71 -6.64
C SER A 148 12.17 23.50 -8.14
N SER A 149 13.43 23.61 -8.55
CA SER A 149 13.81 23.35 -9.93
C SER A 149 13.43 21.92 -10.38
N PRO A 150 13.12 21.69 -11.67
CA PRO A 150 12.82 20.34 -12.18
C PRO A 150 13.93 19.32 -11.88
N ALA A 151 15.20 19.72 -11.95
CA ALA A 151 16.33 18.86 -11.62
C ALA A 151 16.32 18.41 -10.14
N THR A 152 15.99 19.32 -9.23
CA THR A 152 15.85 19.03 -7.80
C THR A 152 14.69 18.08 -7.52
N LEU A 153 13.56 18.26 -8.22
CA LEU A 153 12.42 17.35 -8.09
C LEU A 153 12.78 15.94 -8.58
N LEU A 154 13.41 15.81 -9.75
CA LEU A 154 13.74 14.51 -10.33
C LEU A 154 14.78 13.72 -9.52
N THR A 155 15.61 14.42 -8.74
CA THR A 155 16.63 13.80 -7.87
C THR A 155 16.15 13.57 -6.43
N GLY A 156 15.10 14.28 -6.00
CA GLY A 156 14.53 14.17 -4.66
C GLY A 156 13.60 12.98 -4.46
N GLY A 157 13.53 12.47 -3.23
CA GLY A 157 12.66 11.33 -2.88
C GLY A 157 11.17 11.58 -3.12
N PHE A 158 10.71 12.83 -3.05
CA PHE A 158 9.33 13.20 -3.37
C PHE A 158 9.05 13.21 -4.87
N GLY A 159 9.92 13.82 -5.69
CA GLY A 159 9.68 13.90 -7.13
C GLY A 159 9.83 12.56 -7.84
N ILE A 160 10.68 11.64 -7.33
CA ILE A 160 10.67 10.23 -7.79
C ILE A 160 9.28 9.61 -7.60
N GLN A 161 8.59 9.90 -6.49
CA GLN A 161 7.23 9.40 -6.26
C GLN A 161 6.21 10.04 -7.22
N LEU A 162 6.40 11.31 -7.61
CA LEU A 162 5.55 11.94 -8.63
C LEU A 162 5.73 11.26 -10.00
N VAL A 163 6.97 10.96 -10.39
CA VAL A 163 7.24 10.20 -11.62
C VAL A 163 6.59 8.82 -11.55
N LEU A 164 6.71 8.11 -10.42
CA LEU A 164 6.04 6.82 -10.22
C LEU A 164 4.51 6.93 -10.35
N VAL A 165 3.91 8.01 -9.89
CA VAL A 165 2.47 8.25 -10.03
C VAL A 165 2.09 8.48 -11.49
N VAL A 166 2.86 9.26 -12.24
CA VAL A 166 2.61 9.46 -13.68
C VAL A 166 2.71 8.13 -14.43
N VAL A 167 3.75 7.34 -14.15
CA VAL A 167 3.93 6.01 -14.74
C VAL A 167 2.78 5.08 -14.35
N LEU A 168 2.39 5.07 -13.08
CA LEU A 168 1.23 4.32 -12.58
C LEU A 168 -0.02 4.64 -13.40
N PHE A 169 -0.38 5.92 -13.53
CA PHE A 169 -1.58 6.32 -14.28
C PHE A 169 -1.49 5.96 -15.76
N GLY A 170 -0.31 6.10 -16.38
CA GLY A 170 -0.08 5.69 -17.76
C GLY A 170 -0.30 4.19 -17.95
N ILE A 171 0.33 3.34 -17.12
CA ILE A 171 0.18 1.88 -17.20
C ILE A 171 -1.25 1.45 -16.85
N TRP A 172 -1.86 2.04 -15.83
CA TRP A 172 -3.25 1.74 -15.44
C TRP A 172 -4.25 2.09 -16.55
N ALA A 173 -4.01 3.18 -17.29
CA ALA A 173 -4.79 3.51 -18.48
C ALA A 173 -4.58 2.50 -19.61
N LEU A 174 -3.33 2.09 -19.88
CA LEU A 174 -3.01 1.05 -20.86
C LEU A 174 -3.60 -0.32 -20.50
N ASP A 175 -3.76 -0.60 -19.20
CA ASP A 175 -4.43 -1.80 -18.69
C ASP A 175 -5.97 -1.71 -18.77
N GLY A 176 -6.53 -0.57 -19.19
CA GLY A 176 -7.98 -0.38 -19.34
C GLY A 176 -8.71 -0.05 -18.04
N PHE A 177 -8.03 0.61 -17.10
CA PHE A 177 -8.57 1.02 -15.80
C PHE A 177 -9.17 -0.12 -14.97
N PRO A 178 -8.42 -1.21 -14.73
CA PRO A 178 -8.91 -2.33 -13.93
C PRO A 178 -9.33 -1.84 -12.54
N GLY A 179 -10.50 -2.30 -12.10
CA GLY A 179 -11.10 -1.97 -10.81
C GLY A 179 -12.25 -0.98 -10.87
N VAL A 180 -12.28 -0.06 -11.84
CA VAL A 180 -13.32 0.99 -11.94
C VAL A 180 -14.71 0.40 -12.12
N LYS A 181 -14.90 -0.47 -13.12
CA LYS A 181 -16.20 -1.13 -13.37
C LYS A 181 -16.61 -2.02 -12.19
N THR A 182 -15.66 -2.67 -11.53
CA THR A 182 -15.91 -3.51 -10.36
C THR A 182 -16.39 -2.67 -9.17
N LEU A 183 -15.69 -1.58 -8.87
CA LEU A 183 -16.05 -0.65 -7.80
C LEU A 183 -17.43 -0.04 -8.04
N TRP A 184 -17.70 0.41 -9.27
CA TRP A 184 -19.00 0.94 -9.66
C TRP A 184 -20.13 -0.07 -9.42
N ARG A 185 -19.94 -1.33 -9.83
CA ARG A 185 -20.92 -2.41 -9.59
C ARG A 185 -21.14 -2.67 -8.10
N LEU A 186 -20.10 -2.62 -7.27
CA LEU A 186 -20.23 -2.80 -5.82
C LEU A 186 -21.03 -1.67 -5.17
N VAL A 187 -20.73 -0.42 -5.52
CA VAL A 187 -21.42 0.76 -4.98
C VAL A 187 -22.88 0.83 -5.43
N SER A 188 -23.14 0.60 -6.73
CA SER A 188 -24.50 0.63 -7.29
C SER A 188 -25.40 -0.49 -6.73
N ARG A 189 -24.87 -1.70 -6.51
CA ARG A 189 -25.62 -2.79 -5.87
C ARG A 189 -25.99 -2.49 -4.42
N ARG A 190 -25.10 -1.83 -3.65
CA ARG A 190 -25.41 -1.38 -2.29
C ARG A 190 -26.56 -0.36 -2.30
N ARG A 191 -26.51 0.61 -3.21
CA ARG A 191 -27.56 1.64 -3.36
C ARG A 191 -28.93 1.03 -3.69
N GLN A 192 -28.99 -0.01 -4.52
CA GLN A 192 -30.25 -0.69 -4.83
C GLN A 192 -30.80 -1.51 -3.65
N ARG A 193 -29.94 -2.06 -2.80
CA ARG A 193 -30.37 -2.77 -1.57
C ARG A 193 -30.89 -1.82 -0.51
N THR A 194 -30.26 -0.66 -0.32
CA THR A 194 -30.72 0.35 0.64
C THR A 194 -32.05 0.99 0.24
N VAL A 195 -32.29 1.19 -1.07
CA VAL A 195 -33.59 1.70 -1.58
C VAL A 195 -34.72 0.66 -1.44
N ARG A 196 -34.39 -0.63 -1.35
CA ARG A 196 -35.37 -1.73 -1.24
C ARG A 196 -35.59 -2.26 0.18
N ALA A 197 -34.93 -1.72 1.21
CA ALA A 197 -35.23 -2.07 2.59
C ALA A 197 -36.41 -1.22 3.08
N PRO A 198 -37.62 -1.77 3.30
CA PRO A 198 -38.67 -1.06 4.01
C PRO A 198 -38.28 -0.99 5.49
N GLU A 199 -38.53 0.16 6.11
CA GLU A 199 -38.46 0.34 7.56
C GLU A 199 -39.21 -0.81 8.25
N ARG A 200 -38.52 -1.52 9.14
CA ARG A 200 -39.11 -2.45 10.10
C ARG A 200 -38.96 -1.87 11.49
#